data_AF-B5Y6L5-F1
#
_entry.id   AF-B5Y6L5-F1
#
_cell.length_a   1.000
_cell.length_b   1.000
_cell.length_c   1.000
_cell.angle_alpha   90.00
_cell.angle_beta   90.00
_cell.angle_gamma   90.00
#
_symmetry.space_group_name_H-M   'P 1'
#
loop_
_entity.id
_entity.type
_entity.pdbx_description
1 polymer ?
#
loop_
_entity_poly.entity_id
_entity_poly.type
_entity_poly.pdbx_seq_one_letter_code
_entity_poly.pdbx_strand_id
1 'polypeptide(L)'
;MRDRASKYAITAIVIFFFLLSLQLPVLAAAPKIIIDGTELKIDANPVVVDGRTLVPLRGIFEALGAIISWDGNTKTITAQKICGEHRKQ
;
A
#
# COMPACT_ATOMS: atom_id res chain seq x y z
N MET A 1 5.71 54.83 -18.02
CA MET A 1 6.73 53.99 -17.33
C MET A 1 6.13 52.99 -16.31
N ARG A 2 4.85 53.11 -15.90
CA ARG A 2 4.24 52.34 -14.78
C ARG A 2 3.59 51.00 -15.17
N ASP A 3 3.21 50.82 -16.45
CA ASP A 3 2.51 49.59 -16.92
C ASP A 3 3.39 48.36 -17.12
N ARG A 4 4.66 48.52 -17.49
CA ARG A 4 5.53 47.37 -17.80
C ARG A 4 5.83 46.55 -16.54
N ALA A 5 6.07 47.23 -15.41
CA ALA A 5 6.31 46.58 -14.12
C ALA A 5 5.09 45.79 -13.61
N SER A 6 3.87 46.27 -13.86
CA SER A 6 2.63 45.58 -13.46
C SER A 6 2.39 44.30 -14.26
N LYS A 7 2.67 44.31 -15.58
CA LYS A 7 2.57 43.12 -16.43
C LYS A 7 3.53 42.03 -15.99
N TYR A 8 4.78 42.38 -15.66
CA TYR A 8 5.76 41.42 -15.15
C TYR A 8 5.40 40.88 -13.76
N ALA A 9 4.80 41.71 -12.91
CA ALA A 9 4.30 41.29 -11.60
C ALA A 9 3.16 40.26 -11.71
N ILE A 10 2.20 40.48 -12.62
CA ILE A 10 1.11 39.53 -12.86
C ILE A 10 1.65 38.22 -13.45
N THR A 11 2.56 38.30 -14.43
CA THR A 11 3.17 37.08 -14.99
C THR A 11 4.02 36.33 -13.95
N ALA A 12 4.71 37.03 -13.04
CA ALA A 12 5.49 36.40 -11.99
C ALA A 12 4.59 35.67 -10.97
N ILE A 13 3.41 36.21 -10.65
CA ILE A 13 2.44 35.57 -9.75
C ILE A 13 1.85 34.31 -10.39
N VAL A 14 1.50 34.36 -11.68
CA VAL A 14 0.97 33.20 -12.41
C VAL A 14 2.03 32.10 -12.53
N ILE A 15 3.28 32.47 -12.83
CA ILE A 15 4.40 31.52 -12.91
C ILE A 15 4.70 30.92 -11.55
N PHE A 16 4.65 31.71 -10.47
CA PHE A 16 4.83 31.22 -9.10
C PHE A 16 3.73 30.23 -8.70
N PHE A 17 2.47 30.52 -9.04
CA PHE A 17 1.35 29.61 -8.78
C PHE A 17 1.46 28.32 -9.62
N PHE A 18 1.91 28.43 -10.87
CA PHE A 18 2.12 27.29 -11.77
C PHE A 18 3.30 26.40 -11.31
N LEU A 19 4.39 27.00 -10.82
CA LEU A 19 5.51 26.29 -10.20
C LEU A 19 5.14 25.69 -8.84
N LEU A 20 4.28 26.35 -8.06
CA LEU A 20 3.82 25.85 -6.76
C LEU A 20 2.88 24.65 -6.91
N SER A 21 2.07 24.59 -7.98
CA SER A 21 1.22 23.43 -8.29
C SER A 21 1.98 22.17 -8.72
N LEU A 22 3.26 22.28 -9.08
CA LEU A 22 4.05 21.14 -9.57
C LEU A 22 4.73 20.30 -8.47
N GLN A 23 4.50 20.64 -7.19
CA GLN A 23 5.18 20.00 -6.06
C GLN A 23 4.32 19.02 -5.25
N LEU A 24 3.24 18.45 -5.80
CA LEU A 24 2.52 17.41 -5.06
C LEU A 24 3.31 16.09 -5.13
N PRO A 25 3.92 15.61 -4.03
CA PRO A 25 4.33 14.22 -3.98
C PRO A 25 3.05 13.38 -4.09
N VAL A 26 2.90 12.65 -5.20
CA VAL A 26 1.92 11.56 -5.29
C VAL A 26 2.37 10.51 -4.28
N LEU A 27 1.83 10.61 -3.07
CA LEU A 27 1.93 9.54 -2.09
C LEU A 27 0.93 8.49 -2.56
N ALA A 28 1.40 7.51 -3.32
CA ALA A 28 0.60 6.35 -3.68
C ALA A 28 0.13 5.69 -2.38
N ALA A 29 -1.18 5.62 -2.18
CA ALA A 29 -1.75 4.96 -1.00
C ALA A 29 -1.32 3.49 -0.99
N ALA A 30 -1.00 2.96 0.19
CA ALA A 30 -0.60 1.56 0.34
C ALA A 30 -1.72 0.62 -0.15
N PRO A 31 -1.38 -0.53 -0.76
CA PRO A 31 -2.36 -1.52 -1.21
C PRO A 31 -3.16 -2.07 -0.03
N LYS A 32 -4.48 -2.20 -0.18
CA LYS A 32 -5.36 -2.86 0.80
C LYS A 32 -5.49 -4.35 0.50
N ILE A 33 -5.56 -5.18 1.54
CA ILE A 33 -5.82 -6.63 1.41
C ILE A 33 -7.25 -6.92 1.85
N ILE A 34 -8.02 -7.56 0.97
CA ILE A 34 -9.39 -8.01 1.23
C ILE A 34 -9.43 -9.53 1.00
N ILE A 35 -9.92 -10.27 1.98
CA ILE A 35 -10.12 -11.73 1.92
C ILE A 35 -11.60 -12.00 2.19
N ASP A 36 -12.28 -12.68 1.27
CA ASP A 36 -13.70 -13.03 1.37
C ASP A 36 -14.62 -11.83 1.71
N GLY A 37 -14.30 -10.64 1.19
CA GLY A 37 -15.06 -9.41 1.43
C GLY A 37 -14.74 -8.71 2.76
N THR A 38 -13.83 -9.25 3.58
CA THR A 38 -13.38 -8.64 4.84
C THR A 38 -12.01 -7.98 4.64
N GLU A 39 -11.91 -6.70 5.02
CA GLU A 39 -10.62 -5.97 5.03
C GLU A 39 -9.74 -6.52 6.15
N LEU A 40 -8.58 -7.05 5.79
CA LEU A 40 -7.64 -7.61 6.75
C LEU A 40 -6.76 -6.49 7.33
N LYS A 41 -6.89 -6.25 8.63
CA LYS A 41 -5.91 -5.43 9.36
C LYS A 41 -4.67 -6.27 9.61
N ILE A 42 -3.55 -5.84 9.03
CA ILE A 42 -2.25 -6.50 9.12
C ILE A 42 -1.24 -5.54 9.73
N ASP A 43 -0.38 -6.07 10.61
CA ASP A 43 0.63 -5.28 11.32
C ASP A 43 1.70 -4.69 10.38
N ALA A 44 1.88 -5.30 9.20
CA ALA A 44 2.82 -4.85 8.19
C ALA A 44 2.06 -4.44 6.92
N ASN A 45 2.23 -3.19 6.50
CA ASN A 45 1.64 -2.69 5.26
C ASN A 45 2.27 -3.39 4.03
N PRO A 46 1.48 -3.68 2.99
CA PRO A 46 2.03 -4.18 1.73
C PRO A 46 2.94 -3.13 1.08
N VAL A 47 4.05 -3.56 0.50
CA VAL A 47 5.04 -2.67 -0.12
C VAL A 47 5.24 -3.07 -1.57
N VAL A 48 5.31 -2.09 -2.48
CA VAL A 48 5.62 -2.34 -3.88
C VAL A 48 7.13 -2.24 -4.09
N VAL A 49 7.76 -3.34 -4.48
CA VAL A 49 9.19 -3.44 -4.79
C VAL A 49 9.34 -4.06 -6.17
N ASP A 50 10.09 -3.41 -7.06
CA ASP A 50 10.34 -3.88 -8.44
C ASP A 50 9.06 -4.23 -9.23
N GLY A 51 7.98 -3.44 -9.03
CA GLY A 51 6.68 -3.67 -9.66
C GLY A 51 5.88 -4.86 -9.09
N ARG A 52 6.35 -5.47 -8.00
CA ARG A 52 5.65 -6.54 -7.28
C ARG A 52 5.19 -6.05 -5.92
N THR A 53 3.96 -6.41 -5.55
CA THR A 53 3.45 -6.13 -4.20
C THR A 53 3.86 -7.24 -3.25
N LEU A 54 4.75 -6.92 -2.32
CA LEU A 54 5.09 -7.79 -1.21
C LEU A 54 4.02 -7.67 -0.13
N VAL A 55 3.48 -8.81 0.27
CA VAL A 55 2.41 -8.91 1.27
C VAL A 55 2.86 -9.78 2.45
N PRO A 56 2.42 -9.45 3.68
CA PRO A 56 2.79 -10.21 4.86
C PRO A 56 2.18 -11.62 4.83
N LEU A 57 3.05 -12.62 4.70
CA LEU A 57 2.68 -14.04 4.62
C LEU A 57 1.82 -14.49 5.81
N ARG A 58 2.19 -14.06 7.03
CA ARG A 58 1.52 -14.46 8.27
C ARG A 58 0.05 -14.05 8.30
N GLY A 59 -0.23 -12.77 8.04
CA GLY A 59 -1.59 -12.24 8.09
C GLY A 59 -2.52 -12.95 7.11
N ILE A 60 -2.03 -13.27 5.90
CA ILE A 60 -2.81 -14.00 4.90
C ILE A 60 -3.17 -15.40 5.40
N PHE A 61 -2.19 -16.16 5.91
CA PHE A 61 -2.45 -17.52 6.36
C PHE A 61 -3.35 -17.58 7.60
N GLU A 62 -3.18 -16.67 8.56
CA GLU A 62 -4.08 -16.56 9.71
C GLU A 62 -5.51 -16.22 9.29
N ALA A 63 -5.67 -15.27 8.36
CA ALA A 63 -6.98 -14.91 7.81
C ALA A 63 -7.66 -16.05 7.06
N LEU A 64 -6.88 -16.92 6.42
CA LEU A 64 -7.36 -18.14 5.76
C LEU A 64 -7.60 -19.32 6.72
N GLY A 65 -7.44 -19.11 8.04
CA GLY A 65 -7.66 -20.11 9.08
C GLY A 65 -6.54 -21.15 9.19
N ALA A 66 -5.34 -20.85 8.67
CA ALA A 66 -4.18 -21.70 8.85
C ALA A 66 -3.43 -21.35 10.14
N ILE A 67 -2.98 -22.38 10.86
CA ILE A 67 -2.13 -22.25 12.04
C ILE A 67 -0.68 -22.19 11.56
N ILE A 68 0.04 -21.14 11.92
CA ILE A 68 1.44 -20.96 11.57
C ILE A 68 2.31 -21.27 12.78
N SER A 69 3.28 -22.15 12.60
CA SER A 69 4.35 -22.42 13.56
C SER A 69 5.70 -22.01 12.98
N TRP A 70 6.50 -21.31 13.78
CA TRP A 70 7.85 -20.89 13.42
C TRP A 70 8.86 -21.71 14.20
N ASP A 71 9.78 -22.36 13.48
CA ASP A 71 10.97 -22.96 14.06
C ASP A 71 12.18 -22.05 13.82
N GLY A 72 12.61 -21.35 14.88
CA GLY A 72 13.73 -20.43 14.83
C GLY A 72 15.09 -21.10 14.63
N ASN A 73 15.24 -22.39 14.94
CA ASN A 73 16.50 -23.11 14.79
C ASN A 73 16.75 -23.47 13.32
N THR A 74 15.70 -23.92 12.63
CA THR A 74 15.79 -24.32 11.22
C THR A 74 15.39 -23.19 10.26
N LYS A 75 14.91 -22.05 10.78
CA LYS A 75 14.31 -20.96 10.00
C LYS A 75 13.16 -21.44 9.11
N THR A 76 12.40 -22.42 9.59
CA THR A 76 11.30 -23.05 8.84
C THR A 76 9.95 -22.50 9.30
N ILE A 77 9.09 -22.18 8.35
CA ILE A 77 7.70 -21.82 8.59
C ILE A 77 6.83 -23.01 8.21
N THR A 78 6.04 -23.51 9.16
CA THR A 78 5.06 -24.57 8.91
C THR A 78 3.67 -23.98 9.02
N ALA A 79 2.92 -23.99 7.91
CA ALA A 79 1.51 -23.60 7.88
C ALA A 79 0.64 -24.86 7.77
N GLN A 80 -0.26 -25.07 8.73
CA GLN A 80 -1.23 -26.16 8.70
C GLN A 80 -2.63 -25.58 8.61
N LYS A 81 -3.32 -25.84 7.49
CA LYS A 81 -4.75 -25.60 7.36
C LYS A 81 -5.47 -26.91 7.63
N ILE A 82 -6.38 -26.91 8.60
CA ILE A 82 -7.25 -28.06 8.83
C ILE A 82 -8.23 -28.09 7.66
N CYS A 83 -8.04 -29.01 6.71
CA CYS A 83 -8.99 -29.22 5.63
C CYS A 83 -10.22 -29.93 6.22
N GLY A 84 -11.21 -29.13 6.65
CA GLY A 84 -12.53 -29.64 6.98
C GLY A 84 -13.32 -29.91 5.72
N GLU A 85 -13.77 -31.16 5.57
CA GLU A 85 -14.76 -31.71 4.64
C GLU A 85 -15.56 -30.64 3.86
N HIS A 86 -15.44 -30.67 2.54
CA HIS A 86 -16.36 -29.97 1.64
C HIS A 86 -17.80 -30.32 2.06
N ARG A 87 -18.55 -29.35 2.60
CA ARG A 87 -20.01 -29.45 2.64
C ARG A 87 -20.48 -29.58 1.20
N LYS A 88 -20.75 -30.82 0.78
CA LYS A 88 -21.69 -31.12 -0.29
C LYS A 88 -23.05 -30.57 0.16
N GLN A 89 -23.47 -29.47 -0.44
CA GLN A 89 -24.88 -29.17 -0.62
C GLN A 89 -25.31 -29.74 -1.97
#